data_AF-A0A1E3YI40-F1
#
_entry.id   AF-A0A1E3YI40-F1
#
_cell.length_a   1.000
_cell.length_b   1.000
_cell.length_c   1.000
_cell.angle_alpha   90.00
_cell.angle_beta   90.00
_cell.angle_gamma   90.00
#
_symmetry.space_group_name_H-M   'P 1'
#
loop_
_entity.id
_entity.type
_entity.pdbx_description
1 polymer ?
#
loop_
_entity_poly.entity_id
_entity_poly.type
_entity_poly.pdbx_seq_one_letter_code
_entity_poly.pdbx_strand_id
1 'polypeptide(L)'
;MPLYVRDERVNQLAEQAQKILKAPTKTDAIRQALERVVEAEEQRPPLAERLEKIKQRYQGMGKVDPNFNEKAFLDEMWDDN
;
A
#
# COMPACT_ATOMS: atom_id res chain seq x y z
N MET A 1 14.29 -1.23 -27.49
CA MET A 1 14.03 -2.56 -28.08
C MET A 1 12.55 -2.90 -27.91
N PRO A 2 11.88 -3.56 -28.87
CA PRO A 2 10.51 -4.01 -28.69
C PRO A 2 10.44 -5.15 -27.68
N LEU A 3 9.58 -5.02 -26.66
CA LEU A 3 9.33 -6.07 -25.68
C LEU A 3 8.25 -7.01 -26.24
N TYR A 4 8.60 -8.27 -26.49
CA TYR A 4 7.64 -9.26 -27.01
C TYR A 4 6.94 -9.97 -25.86
N VAL A 5 5.68 -9.60 -25.63
CA VAL A 5 4.80 -10.28 -24.67
C VAL A 5 4.09 -11.42 -25.38
N ARG A 6 4.37 -12.66 -24.98
CA ARG A 6 3.72 -13.87 -25.54
C ARG A 6 2.48 -14.31 -24.76
N ASP A 7 2.32 -13.83 -23.54
CA ASP A 7 1.18 -14.15 -22.69
C ASP A 7 0.04 -13.14 -22.93
N GLU A 8 -1.13 -13.64 -23.30
CA GLU A 8 -2.32 -12.83 -23.56
C GLU A 8 -2.74 -12.00 -22.34
N ARG A 9 -2.59 -12.54 -21.13
CA ARG A 9 -2.93 -11.81 -19.90
C ARG A 9 -2.02 -10.61 -19.70
N VAL A 10 -0.74 -10.77 -20.00
CA VAL A 10 0.24 -9.68 -19.89
C VAL A 10 -0.01 -8.63 -20.97
N ASN A 11 -0.46 -9.02 -22.16
CA ASN A 11 -0.85 -8.09 -23.21
C ASN A 11 -2.08 -7.25 -22.81
N GLN A 12 -3.09 -7.87 -22.20
CA GLN A 12 -4.25 -7.15 -21.65
C GLN A 12 -3.86 -6.17 -20.54
N LEU A 13 -2.96 -6.59 -19.63
CA LEU A 13 -2.38 -5.71 -18.60
C LEU A 13 -1.63 -4.54 -19.22
N ALA A 14 -0.86 -4.76 -20.28
CA ALA A 14 -0.15 -3.70 -20.99
C ALA A 14 -1.11 -2.71 -21.66
N GLU A 15 -2.23 -3.18 -22.21
CA GLU A 15 -3.29 -2.31 -22.75
C GLU A 15 -3.96 -1.47 -21.68
N GLN A 16 -4.26 -2.06 -20.52
CA GLN A 16 -4.82 -1.33 -19.38
C GLN A 16 -3.82 -0.28 -18.88
N ALA A 17 -2.56 -0.67 -18.70
CA ALA A 17 -1.49 0.25 -18.30
C ALA A 17 -1.35 1.40 -19.31
N GLN A 18 -1.41 1.11 -20.62
CA GLN A 18 -1.34 2.13 -21.66
C GLN A 18 -2.48 3.13 -21.55
N LYS A 19 -3.72 2.67 -21.32
CA LYS A 19 -4.90 3.54 -21.15
C LYS A 19 -4.80 4.40 -19.90
N ILE A 20 -4.40 3.82 -18.77
CA ILE A 20 -4.26 4.51 -17.49
C ILE A 20 -3.15 5.57 -17.56
N LEU A 21 -1.99 5.19 -18.08
CA LEU A 21 -0.82 6.06 -18.18
C LEU A 21 -0.84 6.99 -19.41
N LYS A 22 -1.83 6.83 -20.30
CA LYS A 22 -1.96 7.53 -21.59
C LYS A 22 -0.66 7.48 -22.41
N ALA A 23 0.03 6.35 -22.34
CA ALA A 23 1.33 6.17 -22.99
C ALA A 23 1.17 5.97 -24.51
N PRO A 24 2.10 6.49 -25.33
CA PRO A 24 2.01 6.39 -26.78
C PRO A 24 2.12 4.94 -27.28
N THR A 25 2.87 4.09 -26.56
CA THR A 25 3.02 2.67 -26.90
C THR A 25 2.81 1.78 -25.66
N LYS A 26 2.43 0.52 -25.88
CA LYS A 26 2.37 -0.50 -24.81
C LYS A 26 3.73 -0.67 -24.13
N THR A 27 4.82 -0.63 -24.90
CA THR A 27 6.19 -0.72 -24.38
C THR A 27 6.53 0.44 -23.46
N ASP A 28 6.14 1.67 -23.80
CA ASP A 28 6.31 2.83 -22.92
C ASP A 28 5.46 2.73 -21.67
N ALA A 29 4.22 2.23 -21.78
CA ALA A 29 3.37 2.00 -20.62
C ALA A 29 4.01 1.00 -19.65
N ILE A 30 4.53 -0.11 -20.17
CA ILE A 30 5.22 -1.13 -19.37
C ILE A 30 6.48 -0.55 -18.73
N ARG A 31 7.31 0.16 -19.50
CA ARG A 31 8.53 0.77 -18.98
C ARG A 31 8.23 1.71 -17.82
N GLN A 32 7.28 2.64 -18.01
CA GLN A 32 6.88 3.58 -16.97
C GLN A 32 6.22 2.91 -15.75
N ALA A 33 5.49 1.80 -15.96
CA ALA A 33 4.92 1.05 -14.85
C ALA A 33 6.02 0.37 -14.02
N LEU A 34 7.00 -0.25 -14.69
CA LEU A 34 8.13 -0.90 -14.02
C LEU A 34 9.04 0.10 -13.30
N GLU A 35 9.35 1.24 -13.93
CA GLU A 35 10.12 2.32 -13.30
C GLU A 35 9.46 2.76 -11.98
N ARG A 36 8.15 3.00 -11.98
CA ARG A 36 7.42 3.35 -10.75
C ARG A 36 7.49 2.27 -9.67
N VAL A 37 7.44 1.00 -10.04
CA VAL A 37 7.54 -0.11 -9.08
C VAL A 37 8.94 -0.17 -8.47
N VAL A 38 9.98 -0.02 -9.30
CA VAL A 38 11.37 0.00 -8.83
C VAL A 38 11.61 1.21 -7.92
N GLU A 39 11.23 2.41 -8.35
CA GLU A 39 11.34 3.63 -7.54
C GLU A 39 10.56 3.51 -6.23
N ALA A 40 9.35 2.93 -6.25
CA ALA A 40 8.56 2.75 -5.04
C ALA A 40 9.21 1.77 -4.04
N GLU A 41 9.89 0.73 -4.51
CA GLU A 41 10.61 -0.21 -3.65
C GLU A 41 11.97 0.36 -3.20
N GLU A 42 12.68 1.12 -4.05
CA GLU A 42 13.93 1.80 -3.68
C GLU A 42 13.70 2.92 -2.66
N GLN A 43 12.62 3.68 -2.81
CA GLN A 43 12.23 4.73 -1.87
C GLN A 43 11.49 4.19 -0.66
N ARG A 44 11.28 2.86 -0.58
CA ARG A 44 10.59 2.26 0.55
C ARG A 44 11.50 2.37 1.77
N PRO A 45 11.11 3.16 2.79
CA PRO A 45 11.95 3.31 3.96
C PRO A 45 12.16 1.92 4.60
N PRO A 46 13.35 1.66 5.16
CA PRO A 46 13.67 0.43 5.87
C PRO A 46 12.55 0.05 6.84
N LEU A 47 12.35 -1.26 7.04
CA LEU A 47 11.33 -1.77 7.97
C LEU A 47 11.46 -1.14 9.36
N ALA A 48 12.69 -0.87 9.80
CA ALA A 48 12.98 -0.19 11.06
C ALA A 48 12.33 1.21 11.14
N GLU A 49 12.52 2.06 10.13
CA GLU A 49 11.94 3.41 10.09
C GLU A 49 10.42 3.38 10.01
N ARG A 50 9.85 2.40 9.29
CA ARG A 50 8.40 2.20 9.23
C ARG A 50 7.84 1.81 10.60
N LEU A 51 8.53 0.92 11.31
CA LEU A 51 8.18 0.52 12.67
C LEU A 51 8.29 1.68 13.66
N GLU A 52 9.30 2.54 13.53
CA GLU A 52 9.43 3.72 14.37
C GLU A 52 8.28 4.70 14.18
N LYS A 53 7.84 4.97 12.95
CA LYS A 53 6.66 5.82 12.70
C LYS A 53 5.40 5.26 13.37
N ILE A 54 5.21 3.94 13.30
CA ILE A 54 4.06 3.29 13.95
C ILE A 54 4.19 3.40 15.48
N LYS A 55 5.36 3.09 16.04
CA LYS A 55 5.62 3.21 17.48
C LYS A 55 5.40 4.64 17.98
N GLN A 56 5.88 5.65 17.26
CA GLN A 56 5.67 7.07 17.61
C GLN A 56 4.18 7.42 17.61
N ARG A 57 3.42 6.94 16.62
CA ARG A 57 1.97 7.15 16.57
C ARG A 57 1.27 6.52 17.78
N TYR A 58 1.63 5.30 18.15
CA TYR A 58 1.11 4.63 19.35
C TYR A 58 1.51 5.34 20.64
N GLN A 59 2.76 5.80 20.75
CA GLN A 59 3.23 6.57 21.90
C GLN A 59 2.51 7.92 22.02
N GLY A 60 2.16 8.54 20.90
CA GLY A 60 1.38 9.78 20.84
C GLY A 60 -0.10 9.61 21.22
N MET A 61 -0.64 8.38 21.22
CA MET A 61 -2.01 8.10 21.67
C MET A 61 -2.15 8.13 23.21
N GLY A 62 -1.04 8.21 23.93
CA GLY A 62 -1.01 8.27 25.40
C GLY A 62 -0.67 6.94 26.06
N LYS A 63 -0.62 6.94 27.39
CA LYS A 63 -0.37 5.72 28.17
C LYS A 63 -1.64 4.89 28.23
N VAL A 64 -1.51 3.58 28.02
CA VAL A 64 -2.58 2.62 28.31
C VAL A 64 -2.94 2.77 29.78
N ASP A 65 -4.21 3.05 30.07
CA ASP A 65 -4.71 3.08 31.44
C ASP A 65 -4.64 1.66 32.01
N PRO A 66 -3.80 1.40 33.04
CA PRO A 66 -3.68 0.06 33.63
C PRO A 66 -4.97 -0.43 34.29
N ASN A 67 -5.88 0.48 34.60
CA ASN A 67 -7.17 0.18 35.23
C ASN A 67 -8.31 0.11 34.21
N PHE A 68 -8.02 0.18 32.91
CA PHE A 68 -9.05 0.07 31.88
C PHE A 68 -9.76 -1.28 31.98
N ASN A 69 -11.03 -1.24 32.38
CA ASN A 69 -11.87 -2.42 32.44
C ASN A 69 -12.58 -2.61 31.10
N GLU A 70 -11.92 -3.35 30.21
CA GLU A 70 -12.40 -3.64 28.87
C GLU A 70 -13.80 -4.28 28.86
N LYS A 71 -14.10 -5.14 29.84
CA LYS A 71 -15.41 -5.79 29.93
C LYS A 71 -16.52 -4.79 30.22
N ALA A 72 -16.34 -3.93 31.22
CA ALA A 72 -17.35 -2.92 31.55
C ALA A 72 -17.61 -1.95 30.40
N PHE A 73 -16.55 -1.55 29.68
CA PHE A 73 -16.65 -0.70 28.49
C PHE A 73 -17.41 -1.38 27.34
N LEU A 74 -17.18 -2.67 27.11
CA LEU A 74 -17.89 -3.43 26.09
C LEU A 74 -19.34 -3.71 26.51
N ASP A 75 -19.61 -4.02 27.78
CA ASP A 75 -20.97 -4.21 28.30
C ASP A 75 -21.81 -2.93 28.13
N GLU A 76 -21.25 -1.74 28.42
CA GLU A 76 -21.91 -0.43 28.21
C GLU A 76 -22.27 -0.16 26.74
N MET A 77 -21.40 -0.55 25.79
CA MET A 77 -21.68 -0.39 24.36
C MET A 77 -22.79 -1.30 23.82
N TRP A 78 -23.15 -2.35 24.55
CA TRP A 78 -24.10 -3.38 24.13
C TRP A 78 -25.45 -3.31 24.87
N ASP A 79 -25.50 -2.67 26.06
CA ASP A 79 -26.72 -2.45 26.83
C ASP A 79 -27.65 -1.36 26.24
N ASP A 80 -27.14 -0.53 25.31
CA ASP A 80 -27.90 0.52 24.61
C ASP A 80 -28.74 0.00 23.41
N ASN A 81 -29.09 -1.29 23.38
CA ASN A 81 -29.84 -1.92 22.27
C ASN A 81 -31.14 -2.60 22.72
#